data_AF-A0A368HAI7-F1
#
_entry.id   AF-A0A368HAI7-F1
#
_cell.length_a   1.000
_cell.length_b   1.000
_cell.length_c   1.000
_cell.angle_alpha   90.00
_cell.angle_beta   90.00
_cell.angle_gamma   90.00
#
_symmetry.space_group_name_H-M   'P 1'
#
loop_
_entity.id
_entity.type
_entity.pdbx_description
1 polymer ?
#
loop_
_entity_poly.entity_id
_entity_poly.type
_entity_poly.pdbx_seq_one_letter_code
_entity_poly.pdbx_strand_id
1 'polypeptide(L)'
;MAKQGNILVVDLVTIIAMVNVHNKDTLVLGKVDKVLLSQKLNVARAEAYDNLRKEGISVDNARGADPQVVFSVSAPAGSSISNIEVTVNGVAAQLDDEVVSHLAAFTLDEETTENNVSLLVKVCDSNIEIHDRNKKKPLRLRIKECIIEQDGDKAEP
;
A
#
# COMPACT_ATOMS: atom_id res chain seq x y z
N MET A 1 6.34 -0.35 -31.10
CA MET A 1 5.00 -0.66 -30.53
C MET A 1 4.98 -0.15 -29.09
N ALA A 2 3.98 0.62 -28.70
CA ALA A 2 3.86 1.07 -27.31
C ALA A 2 3.54 -0.15 -26.43
N LYS A 3 4.33 -0.38 -25.37
CA LYS A 3 4.05 -1.46 -24.42
C LYS A 3 2.74 -1.13 -23.70
N GLN A 4 1.74 -1.99 -23.86
CA GLN A 4 0.48 -1.94 -23.13
C GLN A 4 0.66 -2.62 -21.77
N GLY A 5 -0.15 -2.23 -20.79
CA GLY A 5 -0.15 -2.83 -19.47
C GLY A 5 -1.47 -2.60 -18.72
N ASN A 6 -1.67 -3.41 -17.69
CA ASN A 6 -2.72 -3.24 -16.70
C ASN A 6 -2.15 -2.48 -15.52
N ILE A 7 -2.91 -1.51 -14.99
CA ILE A 7 -2.43 -0.57 -13.99
C ILE A 7 -3.42 -0.56 -12.83
N LEU A 8 -2.90 -0.82 -11.64
CA LEU A 8 -3.57 -0.54 -10.38
C LEU A 8 -3.16 0.88 -9.95
N VAL A 9 -4.14 1.72 -9.64
CA VAL A 9 -3.94 3.08 -9.14
C VAL A 9 -4.41 3.13 -7.70
N VAL A 10 -3.57 3.72 -6.84
CA VAL A 10 -3.86 3.92 -5.42
C VAL A 10 -3.73 5.40 -5.11
N ASP A 11 -4.84 6.04 -4.78
CA ASP A 11 -4.86 7.45 -4.39
C ASP A 11 -5.01 7.58 -2.88
N LEU A 12 -4.07 8.30 -2.27
CA LEU A 12 -4.05 8.59 -0.84
C LEU A 12 -4.57 10.01 -0.62
N VAL A 13 -5.76 10.13 -0.04
CA VAL A 13 -6.41 11.41 0.22
C VAL A 13 -5.98 11.93 1.58
N THR A 14 -5.32 13.08 1.57
CA THR A 14 -4.78 13.76 2.76
C THR A 14 -3.80 12.87 3.53
N ILE A 15 -2.51 13.13 3.33
CA ILE A 15 -1.44 12.50 4.10
C ILE A 15 -0.94 13.51 5.13
N ILE A 16 -0.92 13.12 6.40
CA ILE A 16 -0.27 13.89 7.46
C ILE A 16 0.83 13.02 8.02
N ALA A 17 2.06 13.53 8.03
CA ALA A 17 3.21 12.88 8.64
C ALA A 17 3.93 13.85 9.57
N MET A 18 4.34 13.36 10.73
CA MET A 18 5.22 14.02 11.68
C MET A 18 6.52 13.25 11.71
N VAL A 19 7.64 13.97 11.56
CA VAL A 19 8.98 13.41 11.64
C VAL A 19 9.68 14.05 12.82
N ASN A 20 10.16 13.22 13.75
CA ASN A 20 10.99 13.63 14.87
C ASN A 20 12.36 12.97 14.72
N VAL A 21 13.41 13.80 14.74
CA VAL A 21 14.80 13.35 14.76
C VAL A 21 15.46 13.92 16.00
N HIS A 22 15.90 13.05 16.91
CA HIS A 22 16.57 13.44 18.13
C HIS A 22 17.69 12.45 18.46
N ASN A 23 18.91 12.93 18.72
CA ASN A 23 20.07 12.07 19.03
C ASN A 23 20.30 10.91 18.05
N LYS A 24 20.01 11.12 16.76
CA LYS A 24 20.03 10.12 15.67
C LYS A 24 18.90 9.08 15.72
N ASP A 25 18.03 9.11 16.73
CA ASP A 25 16.76 8.40 16.70
C ASP A 25 15.83 9.09 15.69
N THR A 26 15.22 8.32 14.81
CA THR A 26 14.19 8.80 13.90
C THR A 26 12.85 8.14 14.22
N LEU A 27 11.83 8.95 14.43
CA LEU A 27 10.44 8.52 14.54
C LEU A 27 9.59 9.26 13.50
N VAL A 28 8.91 8.51 12.65
CA VAL A 28 7.87 8.99 11.75
C VAL A 28 6.54 8.46 12.24
N LEU A 29 5.56 9.33 12.41
CA LEU A 29 4.17 8.98 12.63
C LEU A 29 3.33 9.60 11.53
N GLY A 30 2.44 8.85 10.92
CA GLY A 30 1.57 9.41 9.90
C GLY A 30 0.25 8.71 9.77
N LYS A 31 -0.64 9.37 9.04
CA LYS A 31 -1.97 8.88 8.74
C LYS A 31 -2.43 9.31 7.36
N VAL A 32 -3.31 8.50 6.79
CA VAL A 32 -4.04 8.79 5.56
C VAL A 32 -5.52 8.72 5.88
N ASP A 33 -6.26 9.77 5.54
CA ASP A 33 -7.69 9.83 5.87
C ASP A 33 -8.48 8.85 4.98
N LYS A 34 -8.16 8.75 3.69
CA LYS A 34 -8.85 7.85 2.76
C LYS A 34 -7.90 7.26 1.71
N VAL A 35 -8.10 5.99 1.39
CA VAL A 35 -7.46 5.25 0.31
C VAL A 35 -8.50 4.95 -0.75
N LEU A 36 -8.22 5.34 -2.00
CA LEU A 36 -9.03 5.00 -3.16
C LEU A 36 -8.23 4.06 -4.05
N LEU A 37 -8.85 2.95 -4.45
CA LEU A 37 -8.28 2.04 -5.43
C LEU A 37 -9.08 2.12 -6.71
N SER A 38 -8.38 2.24 -7.84
CA SER A 38 -8.96 2.13 -9.16
C SER A 38 -8.01 1.36 -10.09
N GLN A 39 -8.50 0.99 -11.27
CA GLN A 39 -7.71 0.23 -12.22
C GLN A 39 -7.97 0.70 -13.65
N LYS A 40 -6.93 0.61 -14.47
CA LYS A 40 -6.97 0.89 -15.90
C LYS A 40 -6.38 -0.31 -16.64
N LEU A 41 -7.15 -0.91 -17.53
CA LEU A 41 -6.77 -2.13 -18.23
C LEU A 41 -6.39 -1.82 -19.68
N ASN A 42 -5.40 -2.54 -20.20
CA ASN A 42 -4.94 -2.41 -21.57
C ASN A 42 -4.55 -0.98 -21.99
N VAL A 43 -3.88 -0.25 -21.10
CA VAL A 43 -3.47 1.16 -21.35
C VAL A 43 -2.03 1.21 -21.83
N ALA A 44 -1.73 2.13 -22.76
CA ALA A 44 -0.36 2.38 -23.18
C ALA A 44 0.43 3.01 -22.01
N ARG A 45 1.64 2.53 -21.71
CA ARG A 45 2.45 3.08 -20.60
C ARG A 45 2.62 4.61 -20.67
N ALA A 46 2.75 5.18 -21.86
CA ALA A 46 2.85 6.63 -22.02
C ALA A 46 1.60 7.37 -21.53
N GLU A 47 0.41 6.85 -21.85
CA GLU A 47 -0.87 7.39 -21.41
C GLU A 47 -1.05 7.27 -19.88
N ALA A 48 -0.57 6.17 -19.30
CA ALA A 48 -0.55 5.97 -17.85
C ALA A 48 0.23 7.07 -17.12
N TYR A 49 1.46 7.32 -17.56
CA TYR A 49 2.33 8.33 -16.98
C TYR A 49 1.85 9.76 -17.25
N ASP A 50 1.27 10.01 -18.42
CA ASP A 50 0.70 11.32 -18.76
C ASP A 50 -0.53 11.65 -17.92
N ASN A 51 -1.38 10.66 -17.61
CA ASN A 51 -2.53 10.85 -16.72
C ASN A 51 -2.07 11.21 -15.29
N LEU A 52 -1.05 10.53 -14.77
CA LEU A 52 -0.47 10.84 -13.45
C LEU A 52 0.07 12.29 -13.37
N ARG A 53 0.59 12.82 -14.49
CA ARG A 53 1.13 14.19 -14.57
C ARG A 53 0.05 15.27 -14.72
N LYS A 54 -1.12 14.93 -15.25
CA LYS A 54 -2.19 15.88 -15.59
C LYS A 54 -3.30 15.94 -14.55
N GLU A 55 -3.50 14.88 -13.78
CA GLU A 55 -4.50 14.87 -12.72
C GLU A 55 -4.01 15.70 -11.52
N GLY A 56 -4.34 16.99 -11.52
CA GLY A 56 -4.53 17.73 -10.28
C GLY A 56 -5.78 17.16 -9.63
N ILE A 57 -5.63 16.12 -8.80
CA ILE A 57 -6.75 15.40 -8.22
C ILE A 57 -7.51 16.35 -7.29
N SER A 58 -8.66 16.86 -7.75
CA SER A 58 -9.62 17.58 -6.92
C SER A 58 -10.39 16.55 -6.09
N VAL A 59 -9.75 16.03 -5.05
CA VAL A 59 -10.47 15.27 -4.02
C VAL A 59 -11.07 16.26 -3.05
N ASP A 60 -12.36 16.12 -2.75
CA ASP A 60 -12.97 16.82 -1.62
C ASP A 60 -12.17 16.50 -0.35
N ASN A 61 -11.46 17.51 0.18
CA ASN A 61 -10.63 17.41 1.38
C ASN A 61 -11.47 17.37 2.67
N ALA A 62 -12.52 16.56 2.69
CA ALA A 62 -13.27 16.29 3.90
C ALA A 62 -12.44 15.32 4.76
N ARG A 63 -11.87 15.82 5.86
CA ARG A 63 -11.22 14.97 6.87
C ARG A 63 -12.27 14.05 7.49
N GLY A 64 -12.09 12.75 7.34
CA GLY A 64 -12.88 11.76 8.08
C GLY A 64 -12.53 11.79 9.58
N ALA A 65 -13.45 11.31 10.43
CA ALA A 65 -13.19 11.19 11.86
C ALA A 65 -12.11 10.14 12.16
N ASP A 66 -12.06 9.07 11.37
CA ASP A 66 -11.12 7.95 11.53
C ASP A 66 -10.26 7.79 10.26
N PRO A 67 -8.92 7.76 10.38
CA PRO A 67 -8.04 7.55 9.24
C PRO A 67 -8.10 6.10 8.75
N GLN A 68 -8.14 5.91 7.44
CA GLN A 68 -8.05 4.57 6.82
C GLN A 68 -6.65 3.98 6.87
N VAL A 69 -5.60 4.79 7.03
CA VAL A 69 -4.24 4.28 7.28
C VAL A 69 -3.61 5.03 8.43
N VAL A 70 -2.98 4.29 9.34
CA VAL A 70 -2.05 4.83 10.34
C VAL A 70 -0.74 4.09 10.17
N PHE A 71 0.38 4.82 10.18
CA PHE A 71 1.69 4.20 10.06
C PHE A 71 2.69 4.84 11.03
N SER A 72 3.66 4.04 11.46
CA SER A 72 4.81 4.50 12.21
C SER A 72 6.09 3.86 11.67
N VAL A 73 7.14 4.65 11.58
CA VAL A 73 8.50 4.17 11.29
C VAL A 73 9.39 4.59 12.43
N SER A 74 10.09 3.66 13.04
CA SER A 74 11.11 3.93 14.06
C SER A 74 12.46 3.38 13.63
N ALA A 75 13.47 4.22 13.65
CA ALA A 75 14.86 3.85 13.46
C ALA A 75 15.67 4.35 14.66
N PRO A 76 15.79 3.53 15.72
CA PRO A 76 16.54 3.88 16.92
C PRO A 76 18.05 3.95 16.65
N ALA A 77 18.74 4.88 17.29
CA ALA A 77 20.17 5.03 17.25
C ALA A 77 20.84 3.76 17.80
N GLY A 78 21.79 3.22 17.05
CA GLY A 78 22.51 1.99 17.41
C GLY A 78 21.77 0.69 17.08
N SER A 79 20.54 0.76 16.55
CA SER A 79 19.87 -0.38 15.92
C SER A 79 20.29 -0.51 14.46
N SER A 80 20.54 -1.74 14.00
CA SER A 80 20.63 -2.05 12.56
C SER A 80 19.25 -2.27 11.93
N ILE A 81 18.20 -2.37 12.75
CA ILE A 81 16.84 -2.68 12.33
C ILE A 81 15.95 -1.44 12.45
N SER A 82 15.25 -1.10 11.37
CA SER A 82 14.13 -0.15 11.39
C SER A 82 12.81 -0.89 11.55
N ASN A 83 11.91 -0.38 12.38
CA ASN A 83 10.58 -0.98 12.58
C ASN A 83 9.53 -0.15 11.86
N ILE A 84 8.71 -0.81 11.05
CA ILE A 84 7.61 -0.23 10.30
C ILE A 84 6.33 -0.92 10.74
N GLU A 85 5.40 -0.16 11.28
CA GLU A 85 4.04 -0.62 11.56
C GLU A 85 3.07 0.16 10.69
N VAL A 86 2.18 -0.55 10.00
CA VAL A 86 1.12 0.01 9.17
C VAL A 86 -0.20 -0.66 9.56
N THR A 87 -1.21 0.14 9.87
CA THR A 87 -2.58 -0.32 10.05
C THR A 87 -3.45 0.28 8.95
N VAL A 88 -4.14 -0.58 8.21
CA VAL A 88 -5.05 -0.25 7.13
C VAL A 88 -6.46 -0.68 7.55
N ASN A 89 -7.39 0.26 7.59
CA ASN A 89 -8.75 0.06 8.09
C ASN A 89 -9.79 0.40 7.01
N GLY A 90 -10.79 -0.46 6.88
CA GLY A 90 -12.01 -0.12 6.13
C GLY A 90 -11.79 0.07 4.63
N VAL A 91 -10.76 -0.54 4.05
CA VAL A 91 -10.48 -0.41 2.62
C VAL A 91 -11.48 -1.25 1.83
N ALA A 92 -12.10 -0.63 0.83
CA ALA A 92 -12.97 -1.29 -0.12
C ALA A 92 -12.35 -1.24 -1.51
N ALA A 93 -12.24 -2.39 -2.18
CA ALA A 93 -11.69 -2.48 -3.52
C ALA A 93 -12.54 -3.38 -4.42
N GLN A 94 -12.66 -3.00 -5.69
CA GLN A 94 -13.18 -3.84 -6.75
C GLN A 94 -12.10 -3.96 -7.82
N LEU A 95 -11.63 -5.18 -8.05
CA LEU A 95 -10.51 -5.48 -8.93
C LEU A 95 -10.93 -6.50 -9.98
N ASP A 96 -10.44 -6.38 -11.21
CA ASP A 96 -10.52 -7.45 -12.20
C ASP A 96 -9.50 -8.54 -11.84
N ASP A 97 -9.86 -9.80 -12.11
CA ASP A 97 -8.99 -10.97 -11.94
C ASP A 97 -7.66 -10.84 -12.70
N GLU A 98 -7.70 -10.19 -13.87
CA GLU A 98 -6.52 -9.84 -14.65
C GLU A 98 -5.51 -8.97 -13.88
N VAL A 99 -5.96 -8.06 -12.99
CA VAL A 99 -5.02 -7.29 -12.15
C VAL A 99 -4.40 -8.18 -11.07
N VAL A 100 -5.22 -9.03 -10.47
CA VAL A 100 -4.82 -9.92 -9.37
C VAL A 100 -3.82 -10.98 -9.85
N SER A 101 -3.97 -11.51 -11.06
CA SER A 101 -3.09 -12.53 -11.62
C SER A 101 -1.64 -12.04 -11.77
N HIS A 102 -1.42 -10.74 -11.96
CA HIS A 102 -0.10 -10.13 -12.07
C HIS A 102 0.51 -9.74 -10.71
N LEU A 103 -0.23 -9.88 -9.59
CA LEU A 103 0.30 -9.55 -8.26
C LEU A 103 1.38 -10.52 -7.78
N ALA A 104 1.42 -11.75 -8.32
CA ALA A 104 2.47 -12.72 -8.00
C ALA A 104 3.88 -12.23 -8.40
N ALA A 105 3.99 -11.31 -9.36
CA ALA A 105 5.27 -10.69 -9.73
C ALA A 105 5.90 -9.87 -8.59
N PHE A 106 5.13 -9.51 -7.55
CA PHE A 106 5.63 -8.81 -6.37
C PHE A 106 6.01 -9.75 -5.21
N THR A 107 5.88 -11.08 -5.39
CA THR A 107 6.18 -12.07 -4.33
C THR A 107 7.58 -12.70 -4.42
N LEU A 108 8.33 -12.40 -5.47
CA LEU A 108 9.71 -12.87 -5.67
C LEU A 108 10.62 -11.66 -5.85
N ASP A 109 11.17 -11.18 -4.73
CA ASP A 109 12.33 -10.31 -4.75
C ASP A 109 13.51 -11.13 -4.19
N GLU A 110 14.45 -11.51 -5.07
CA GLU A 110 15.67 -12.22 -4.69
C GLU A 110 16.77 -11.24 -4.26
N GLU A 111 16.54 -9.91 -4.38
CA GLU A 111 17.48 -8.90 -3.91
C GLU A 111 17.35 -8.71 -2.39
N THR A 112 18.34 -9.22 -1.65
CA THR A 112 18.53 -8.85 -0.25
C THR A 112 19.03 -7.41 -0.15
N THR A 113 18.18 -6.52 0.34
CA THR A 113 18.57 -5.14 0.67
C THR A 113 19.38 -5.11 1.97
N GLU A 114 20.46 -4.33 2.03
CA GLU A 114 21.32 -4.17 3.23
C GLU A 114 20.57 -3.62 4.47
N ASN A 115 19.39 -3.04 4.29
CA ASN A 115 18.60 -2.49 5.39
C ASN A 115 17.72 -3.58 6.03
N ASN A 116 18.00 -3.91 7.28
CA ASN A 116 17.13 -4.79 8.05
C ASN A 116 15.87 -4.02 8.47
N VAL A 117 14.71 -4.52 8.06
CA VAL A 117 13.41 -3.94 8.39
C VAL A 117 12.59 -4.99 9.11
N SER A 118 12.02 -4.61 10.26
CA SER A 118 10.89 -5.32 10.84
C SER A 118 9.61 -4.66 10.35
N LEU A 119 8.74 -5.42 9.69
CA LEU A 119 7.50 -4.93 9.11
C LEU A 119 6.31 -5.62 9.77
N LEU A 120 5.33 -4.81 10.18
CA LEU A 120 4.03 -5.26 10.67
C LEU A 120 2.95 -4.51 9.90
N VAL A 121 2.14 -5.24 9.12
CA VAL A 121 0.99 -4.69 8.41
C VAL A 121 -0.28 -5.34 8.95
N LYS A 122 -1.19 -4.52 9.48
CA LYS A 122 -2.52 -4.92 9.94
C LYS A 122 -3.55 -4.44 8.93
N VAL A 123 -4.37 -5.33 8.41
CA VAL A 123 -5.49 -5.01 7.52
C VAL A 123 -6.79 -5.41 8.21
N CYS A 124 -7.61 -4.42 8.55
CA CYS A 124 -8.82 -4.61 9.34
C CYS A 124 -10.06 -4.11 8.57
N ASP A 125 -11.19 -4.75 8.85
CA ASP A 125 -12.53 -4.38 8.37
C ASP A 125 -12.63 -4.03 6.87
N SER A 126 -11.86 -4.74 6.05
CA SER A 126 -11.69 -4.45 4.63
C SER A 126 -12.50 -5.40 3.75
N ASN A 127 -12.96 -4.91 2.60
CA ASN A 127 -13.78 -5.66 1.65
C ASN A 127 -13.16 -5.61 0.25
N ILE A 128 -12.78 -6.75 -0.30
CA ILE A 128 -12.23 -6.85 -1.65
C ILE A 128 -13.16 -7.70 -2.50
N GLU A 129 -13.56 -7.18 -3.66
CA GLU A 129 -14.27 -7.95 -4.68
C GLU A 129 -13.36 -8.17 -5.89
N ILE A 130 -13.25 -9.42 -6.33
CA ILE A 130 -12.51 -9.81 -7.53
C ILE A 130 -13.51 -10.24 -8.59
N HIS A 131 -13.53 -9.52 -9.70
CA HIS A 131 -14.44 -9.71 -10.82
C HIS A 131 -13.71 -10.48 -11.92
N ASP A 132 -14.13 -11.72 -12.15
CA ASP A 132 -13.71 -12.53 -13.29
C ASP A 132 -14.75 -12.34 -14.40
N ARG A 133 -14.29 -11.84 -15.56
CA ARG A 133 -15.16 -11.53 -16.71
C ARG A 133 -15.91 -12.75 -17.25
N ASN A 134 -15.41 -13.95 -16.97
CA ASN A 134 -16.03 -15.22 -17.38
C ASN A 134 -17.04 -15.73 -16.36
N LYS A 135 -17.18 -15.08 -15.20
CA LYS A 135 -18.09 -15.49 -14.11
C LYS A 135 -19.15 -14.43 -13.85
N LYS A 136 -20.38 -14.88 -13.61
CA LYS A 136 -21.52 -13.99 -13.29
C LYS A 136 -21.46 -13.36 -11.90
N LYS A 137 -20.70 -13.94 -10.98
CA LYS A 137 -20.62 -13.50 -9.58
C LYS A 137 -19.15 -13.25 -9.23
N PRO A 138 -18.83 -12.13 -8.55
CA PRO A 138 -17.48 -11.88 -8.10
C PRO A 138 -17.10 -12.78 -6.92
N LEU A 139 -15.81 -13.03 -6.77
CA LEU A 139 -15.24 -13.52 -5.52
C LEU A 139 -15.20 -12.36 -4.53
N ARG A 140 -15.62 -12.59 -3.28
CA ARG A 140 -15.66 -11.55 -2.24
C ARG A 140 -14.83 -11.98 -1.04
N LEU A 141 -13.86 -11.15 -0.68
CA LEU A 141 -13.04 -11.29 0.52
C LEU A 141 -13.51 -10.25 1.53
N ARG A 142 -13.92 -10.72 2.71
CA ARG A 142 -14.24 -9.88 3.86
C ARG A 142 -13.19 -10.14 4.92
N ILE A 143 -12.32 -9.16 5.12
CA ILE A 143 -11.20 -9.24 6.04
C ILE A 143 -11.63 -8.53 7.30
N LYS A 144 -11.88 -9.30 8.37
CA LYS A 144 -12.08 -8.72 9.69
C LYS A 144 -10.74 -8.23 10.26
N GLU A 145 -9.75 -9.11 10.19
CA GLU A 145 -8.38 -8.87 10.64
C GLU A 145 -7.44 -9.77 9.84
N CYS A 146 -6.35 -9.20 9.35
CA CYS A 146 -5.24 -9.90 8.70
C CYS A 146 -3.96 -9.21 9.14
N ILE A 147 -2.99 -10.03 9.55
CA ILE A 147 -1.69 -9.56 10.04
C ILE A 147 -0.62 -10.16 9.11
N ILE A 148 0.25 -9.29 8.58
CA ILE A 148 1.39 -9.65 7.74
C ILE A 148 2.63 -9.13 8.47
N GLU A 149 3.54 -10.05 8.79
CA GLU A 149 4.71 -9.77 9.61
C GLU A 149 5.98 -10.24 8.91
N GLN A 150 7.03 -9.44 9.05
CA GLN A 150 8.40 -9.79 8.69
C GLN A 150 9.31 -9.33 9.83
N ASP A 151 10.02 -10.28 10.44
CA ASP A 151 11.04 -9.96 11.42
C ASP A 151 12.31 -9.50 10.71
N GLY A 152 13.06 -8.60 11.35
CA GLY A 152 14.37 -8.21 10.84
C GLY A 152 15.37 -9.35 11.02
N ASP A 153 16.22 -9.57 10.02
CA ASP A 153 17.30 -10.55 10.11
C ASP A 153 18.26 -10.14 11.24
N LYS A 154 18.31 -10.94 12.30
CA LYS A 154 19.35 -10.80 13.32
C LYS A 154 20.64 -11.30 12.69
N ALA A 155 21.67 -10.46 12.66
CA ALA A 155 23.02 -10.96 12.43
C ALA A 155 23.30 -12.02 13.52
N GLU A 156 23.49 -13.28 13.11
CA GLU A 156 23.94 -14.33 14.02
C GLU A 156 25.31 -13.93 14.59
N PRO A 157 25.56 -14.16 15.89
CA PRO A 157 26.78 -13.77 16.57
C PRO A 157 28.04 -14.53 16.10
#